data_AF-A0A2Z5UPQ9-F1
#
_entry.id   AF-A0A2Z5UPQ9-F1
#
_cell.length_a   1.000
_cell.length_b   1.000
_cell.length_c   1.000
_cell.angle_alpha   90.00
_cell.angle_beta   90.00
_cell.angle_gamma   90.00
#
_symmetry.space_group_name_H-M   'P 1'
#
loop_
_entity.id
_entity.type
_entity.pdbx_description
1 polymer ?
#
loop_
_entity_poly.entity_id
_entity_poly.type
_entity_poly.pdbx_seq_one_letter_code
_entity_poly.pdbx_strand_id
1 'polypeptide(L)'
;MQDWHPQDVRAEIRKRGGTLSSLAKQAGVSKQALGAAIDHRASEPIEHVIADFLDLKPHQIWPSRYNAKGRRIRYRSTRDTQVAA
;
A
#
# COMPACT_ATOMS: atom_id res chain seq x y z
N MET A 1 -0.67 6.60 14.72
CA MET A 1 0.00 5.47 14.03
C MET A 1 0.65 6.05 12.79
N GLN A 2 1.93 5.77 12.56
CA GLN A 2 2.70 6.36 11.46
C GLN A 2 3.00 5.29 10.41
N ASP A 3 2.76 5.62 9.15
CA ASP A 3 3.12 4.76 8.03
C ASP A 3 4.64 4.70 7.88
N TRP A 4 5.15 3.57 7.37
CA TRP A 4 6.56 3.43 7.04
C TRP A 4 6.97 4.50 6.03
N HIS A 5 8.19 5.01 6.18
CA HIS A 5 8.72 5.93 5.20
C HIS A 5 8.91 5.21 3.85
N PRO A 6 8.57 5.83 2.70
CA PRO A 6 8.72 5.22 1.37
C PRO A 6 10.10 4.64 1.11
N GLN A 7 11.16 5.29 1.61
CA GLN A 7 12.52 4.80 1.46
C GLN A 7 12.83 3.60 2.35
N ASP A 8 12.20 3.46 3.52
CA ASP A 8 12.39 2.31 4.40
C ASP A 8 11.79 1.06 3.77
N VAL A 9 10.59 1.18 3.19
CA VAL A 9 9.98 0.08 2.42
C VAL A 9 10.89 -0.36 1.27
N ARG A 10 11.47 0.61 0.53
CA ARG A 10 12.41 0.32 -0.56
C ARG A 10 13.71 -0.30 -0.06
N ALA A 11 14.22 0.17 1.07
CA ALA A 11 15.42 -0.37 1.69
C ALA A 11 15.21 -1.81 2.14
N GLU A 12 14.08 -2.10 2.76
CA GLU A 12 13.74 -3.45 3.23
C GLU A 12 13.58 -4.43 2.06
N ILE A 13 12.94 -4.00 0.96
CA ILE A 13 12.89 -4.78 -0.27
C ILE A 13 14.31 -5.12 -0.77
N ARG A 14 15.22 -4.15 -0.76
CA ARG A 14 16.61 -4.34 -1.19
C ARG A 14 17.40 -5.24 -0.24
N LYS A 15 17.18 -5.15 1.07
CA LYS A 15 17.81 -6.03 2.06
C LYS A 15 17.44 -7.50 1.86
N ARG A 16 16.22 -7.77 1.40
CA ARG A 16 15.75 -9.11 1.04
C ARG A 16 16.22 -9.60 -0.34
N GLY A 17 17.10 -8.83 -1.01
CA GLY A 17 17.61 -9.15 -2.34
C GLY A 17 16.61 -8.85 -3.48
N GLY A 18 15.49 -8.19 -3.18
CA GLY A 18 14.49 -7.80 -4.17
C GLY A 18 14.79 -6.46 -4.82
N THR A 19 14.18 -6.23 -5.98
CA THR A 19 14.10 -4.89 -6.59
C THR A 19 12.65 -4.56 -6.91
N LEU A 20 12.30 -3.27 -6.90
CA LEU A 20 10.97 -2.80 -7.33
C LEU A 20 10.59 -3.34 -8.73
N SER A 21 11.57 -3.44 -9.64
CA SER A 21 11.33 -3.96 -10.99
C SER A 21 11.03 -5.46 -11.00
N SER A 22 11.71 -6.25 -10.16
CA SER A 22 11.45 -7.68 -10.02
C SER A 22 10.08 -7.92 -9.39
N LEU A 23 9.75 -7.16 -8.34
CA LEU A 23 8.46 -7.23 -7.66
C LEU A 23 7.30 -6.88 -8.60
N ALA A 24 7.45 -5.79 -9.37
CA ALA A 24 6.47 -5.35 -10.34
C ALA A 24 6.21 -6.43 -11.42
N LYS A 25 7.29 -7.08 -11.91
CA LYS A 25 7.18 -8.20 -12.86
C LYS A 25 6.44 -9.40 -12.26
N GLN A 26 6.77 -9.78 -11.02
CA GLN A 26 6.10 -10.90 -10.34
C GLN A 26 4.62 -10.64 -10.13
N ALA A 27 4.25 -9.40 -9.82
CA ALA A 27 2.87 -8.98 -9.61
C ALA A 27 2.11 -8.62 -10.90
N GLY A 28 2.77 -8.62 -12.07
CA GLY A 28 2.15 -8.21 -13.33
C GLY A 28 1.75 -6.73 -13.39
N VAL A 29 2.37 -5.87 -12.59
CA VAL A 29 2.10 -4.42 -12.54
C VAL A 29 3.27 -3.61 -13.09
N SER A 30 3.03 -2.35 -13.43
CA SER A 30 4.11 -1.46 -13.84
C SER A 30 4.94 -1.00 -12.63
N LYS A 31 6.25 -0.81 -12.83
CA LYS A 31 7.15 -0.24 -11.81
C LYS A 31 6.65 1.11 -11.29
N GLN A 32 6.04 1.92 -12.17
CA GLN A 32 5.44 3.20 -11.80
C GLN A 32 4.25 3.01 -10.86
N ALA A 33 3.36 2.06 -11.14
CA ALA A 33 2.24 1.76 -10.25
C ALA A 33 2.73 1.29 -8.87
N LEU A 34 3.78 0.45 -8.85
CA LEU A 34 4.40 -0.01 -7.62
C LEU A 34 5.03 1.14 -6.81
N GLY A 35 5.79 2.02 -7.47
CA GLY A 35 6.38 3.20 -6.85
C GLY A 35 5.33 4.18 -6.32
N ALA A 36 4.31 4.47 -7.13
CA ALA A 36 3.19 5.32 -6.74
C ALA A 36 2.45 4.75 -5.52
N ALA A 37 2.33 3.42 -5.40
CA ALA A 37 1.68 2.79 -4.25
C ALA A 37 2.41 3.04 -2.93
N ILE A 38 3.74 2.96 -2.96
CA ILE A 38 4.61 3.24 -1.82
C ILE A 38 4.58 4.73 -1.47
N ASP A 39 4.66 5.61 -2.47
CA ASP A 39 4.79 7.05 -2.24
C ASP A 39 3.48 7.68 -1.74
N HIS A 40 2.38 7.56 -2.49
CA HIS A 40 1.16 8.34 -2.20
C HIS A 40 -0.16 7.64 -2.55
N ARG A 41 -0.19 6.72 -3.52
CA ARG A 41 -1.41 6.18 -4.12
C ARG A 41 -1.82 4.85 -3.48
N ALA A 42 -2.68 4.87 -2.48
CA ALA A 42 -3.16 3.65 -1.82
C ALA A 42 -3.88 2.71 -2.79
N SER A 43 -3.25 1.57 -3.08
CA SER A 43 -3.76 0.50 -3.94
C SER A 43 -3.64 -0.82 -3.19
N GLU A 44 -4.76 -1.30 -2.65
CA GLU A 44 -4.83 -2.52 -1.83
C GLU A 44 -4.10 -3.72 -2.47
N PRO A 45 -4.28 -4.04 -3.77
CA PRO A 45 -3.58 -5.18 -4.38
C PRO A 45 -2.05 -5.04 -4.36
N ILE A 46 -1.54 -3.83 -4.52
CA ILE A 46 -0.09 -3.58 -4.57
C ILE A 46 0.50 -3.58 -3.16
N GLU A 47 -0.22 -3.01 -2.19
CA GLU A 47 0.19 -3.05 -0.78
C GLU A 47 0.29 -4.50 -0.28
N HIS A 48 -0.65 -5.37 -0.69
CA HIS A 48 -0.59 -6.80 -0.41
C HIS A 48 0.64 -7.47 -1.02
N VAL A 49 0.95 -7.24 -2.30
CA VAL A 49 2.17 -7.79 -2.94
C VAL A 49 3.45 -7.41 -2.18
N ILE A 50 3.56 -6.14 -1.77
CA ILE A 50 4.73 -5.67 -1.03
C ILE A 50 4.78 -6.29 0.35
N ALA A 51 3.64 -6.36 1.04
CA ALA A 51 3.53 -6.94 2.36
C ALA A 51 3.87 -8.45 2.34
N ASP A 52 3.37 -9.19 1.35
CA ASP A 52 3.67 -10.61 1.15
C ASP A 52 5.16 -10.85 0.88
N PHE A 53 5.81 -10.00 0.07
CA PHE A 53 7.26 -10.07 -0.13
C PHE A 53 8.05 -9.76 1.15
N LEU A 54 7.52 -8.83 1.95
CA LEU A 54 8.05 -8.48 3.25
C LEU A 54 7.61 -9.45 4.35
N ASP A 55 6.87 -10.53 4.07
CA ASP A 55 6.32 -11.43 5.09
C ASP A 55 5.66 -10.68 6.26
N LEU A 56 5.00 -9.58 5.93
CA LEU A 56 4.32 -8.67 6.85
C LEU A 56 2.88 -8.51 6.39
N LYS A 57 2.03 -8.00 7.27
CA LYS A 57 0.68 -7.58 6.88
C LYS A 57 0.69 -6.14 6.38
N PRO A 58 -0.16 -5.77 5.40
CA PRO A 58 -0.22 -4.39 4.89
C PRO A 58 -0.44 -3.33 5.98
N HIS A 59 -1.22 -3.66 7.01
CA HIS A 59 -1.48 -2.77 8.14
C HIS A 59 -0.28 -2.58 9.08
N GLN A 60 0.76 -3.42 9.00
CA GLN A 60 2.01 -3.21 9.76
C GLN A 60 2.91 -2.17 9.07
N ILE A 61 2.83 -2.07 7.74
CA ILE A 61 3.59 -1.12 6.94
C ILE A 61 2.85 0.22 6.85
N TRP A 62 1.52 0.17 6.63
CA TRP A 62 0.66 1.34 6.48
C TRP A 62 -0.50 1.33 7.48
N PRO A 63 -0.26 1.40 8.80
CA PRO A 63 -1.33 1.37 9.80
C PRO A 63 -2.34 2.50 9.65
N SER A 64 -1.99 3.65 9.05
CA SER A 64 -2.94 4.75 8.80
C SER A 64 -4.02 4.37 7.77
N ARG A 65 -3.73 3.39 6.91
CA ARG A 65 -4.62 2.98 5.80
C ARG A 65 -5.58 1.85 6.18
N TYR A 66 -5.39 1.21 7.32
CA TYR A 66 -6.15 0.04 7.76
C TYR A 66 -6.75 0.25 9.15
N ASN A 67 -7.91 -0.35 9.40
CA ASN A 67 -8.57 -0.31 10.70
C ASN A 67 -8.00 -1.40 11.64
N ALA A 68 -8.41 -1.37 12.91
CA ALA A 68 -8.02 -2.37 13.91
C ALA A 68 -8.40 -3.83 13.56
N LYS A 69 -9.30 -4.03 12.59
CA LYS A 69 -9.69 -5.35 12.06
C LYS A 69 -8.89 -5.74 10.80
N GLY A 70 -7.87 -4.96 10.42
CA GLY A 70 -7.04 -5.20 9.24
C GLY A 70 -7.74 -4.93 7.91
N ARG A 71 -8.90 -4.25 7.90
CA ARG A 71 -9.59 -3.84 6.67
C ARG A 71 -9.18 -2.43 6.30
N ARG A 72 -8.98 -2.19 5.00
CA ARG A 72 -8.65 -0.86 4.49
C ARG A 72 -9.72 0.16 4.85
N ILE A 73 -9.31 1.31 5.38
CA ILE A 73 -10.18 2.43 5.68
C ILE A 73 -10.58 3.06 4.34
N ARG A 74 -11.81 2.76 3.88
CA ARG A 74 -12.42 3.51 2.78
C ARG A 74 -12.95 4.81 3.38
N TYR A 75 -12.32 5.93 3.05
CA TYR A 75 -12.95 7.21 3.31
C TYR A 75 -14.23 7.25 2.48
N ARG A 76 -15.38 7.10 3.13
CA ARG A 76 -16.68 7.27 2.46
C ARG A 76 -16.71 8.72 2.02
N SER A 77 -16.60 8.96 0.71
CA SER A 77 -16.80 10.30 0.17
C SER A 77 -18.20 10.74 0.59
N THR A 78 -18.29 11.86 1.30
CA THR A 78 -19.53 12.54 1.68
C THR A 78 -20.21 13.17 0.47
N ARG A 79 -20.35 12.43 -0.64
CA ARG A 79 -21.11 12.81 -1.83
C ARG A 79 -22.46 12.10 -1.89
N ASP A 80 -23.07 11.88 -0.74
CA ASP A 80 -24.40 11.31 -0.65
C ASP A 80 -25.23 12.22 0.26
N THR A 81 -26.33 12.74 -0.28
CA THR A 81 -27.34 13.62 0.33
C THR A 81 -27.07 15.14 0.31
N GLN A 82 -27.36 15.75 -0.85
CA GLN A 82 -28.06 17.03 -0.88
C GLN A 82 -29.18 16.96 -1.93
N VAL A 83 -30.24 16.21 -1.62
CA VAL A 83 -31.56 16.30 -2.28
C VAL A 83 -32.63 16.16 -1.20
N ALA A 84 -33.16 17.30 -0.73
CA ALA A 84 -34.51 17.48 -0.18
C ALA A 84 -34.56 18.81 0.60
N ALA A 85 -34.98 19.87 -0.10
CA ALA A 85 -35.72 21.00 0.48
C ALA A 85 -36.62 21.56 -0.63
#